data_AF-A0A3C1QEY2-F1
#
_entry.id   AF-A0A3C1QEY2-F1
#
_cell.length_a   1.000
_cell.length_b   1.000
_cell.length_c   1.000
_cell.angle_alpha   90.00
_cell.angle_beta   90.00
_cell.angle_gamma   90.00
#
_symmetry.space_group_name_H-M   'P 1'
#
loop_
_entity.id
_entity.type
_entity.pdbx_description
1 polymer ?
#
loop_
_entity_poly.entity_id
_entity_poly.type
_entity_poly.pdbx_seq_one_letter_code
_entity_poly.pdbx_strand_id
1 'polypeptide(L)'
;MNMNVPNSLTMLRILLIPVYVGLLNYEQFDYALATLFIAGLTDALDGIIARVADQRTRLGEVLDPLADKLMLTTGFITLSVMHLVPLWLTILVVSRDLMLMLGAAVAHFTHTQVDISPTVLGKGTTLVQLATLVAIIFFASRRLDLATLDPLLYLMGGVTLMSGLHYLSRGYCRITSSQV
;
A
#
# COMPACT_ATOMS: atom_id res chain seq x y z
N MET A 1 -8.07 9.29 -26.70
CA MET A 1 -7.50 9.06 -25.34
C MET A 1 -6.48 10.15 -25.10
N ASN A 2 -6.84 11.27 -24.45
CA ASN A 2 -5.84 12.28 -24.10
C ASN A 2 -5.08 11.74 -22.88
N MET A 3 -3.87 11.25 -23.12
CA MET A 3 -2.97 10.85 -22.04
C MET A 3 -2.52 12.10 -21.30
N ASN A 4 -3.12 12.35 -20.14
CA ASN A 4 -2.62 13.39 -19.23
C ASN A 4 -1.35 12.87 -18.53
N VAL A 5 -0.45 13.79 -18.19
CA VAL A 5 0.82 13.53 -17.51
C VAL A 5 0.66 12.61 -16.27
N PRO A 6 -0.36 12.80 -15.40
CA PRO A 6 -0.57 11.93 -14.23
C PRO A 6 -0.80 10.47 -14.60
N ASN A 7 -1.66 10.20 -15.59
CA ASN A 7 -1.98 8.82 -16.00
C ASN A 7 -0.77 8.07 -16.58
N SER A 8 0.16 8.79 -17.21
CA SER A 8 1.40 8.20 -17.72
C SER A 8 2.35 7.81 -16.58
N LEU A 9 2.37 8.59 -15.50
CA LEU A 9 3.19 8.33 -14.31
C LEU A 9 2.63 7.16 -13.49
N THR A 10 1.31 7.03 -13.36
CA THR A 10 0.67 5.85 -12.76
C THR A 10 0.97 4.58 -13.55
N MET A 11 0.87 4.63 -14.89
CA MET A 11 1.21 3.50 -15.76
C MET A 11 2.69 3.10 -15.64
N LEU A 12 3.58 4.09 -15.54
CA LEU A 12 5.00 3.85 -15.26
C LEU A 12 5.19 3.12 -13.92
N ARG A 13 4.49 3.54 -12.86
CA ARG A 13 4.56 2.85 -11.56
C ARG A 13 4.10 1.41 -11.64
N ILE A 14 3.00 1.13 -12.33
CA ILE A 14 2.52 -0.24 -12.55
C ILE A 14 3.58 -1.06 -13.28
N LEU A 15 4.27 -0.49 -14.26
CA LEU A 15 5.37 -1.13 -14.98
C LEU A 15 6.61 -1.36 -14.10
N LEU A 16 6.86 -0.50 -13.10
CA LEU A 16 7.96 -0.66 -12.15
C LEU A 16 7.73 -1.80 -11.15
N ILE A 17 6.49 -2.22 -10.89
CA ILE A 17 6.18 -3.33 -9.98
C ILE A 17 6.90 -4.64 -10.37
N PRO A 18 6.78 -5.17 -11.60
CA PRO A 18 7.49 -6.39 -11.98
C PRO A 18 9.01 -6.22 -11.96
N VAL A 19 9.52 -5.03 -12.27
CA VAL A 19 10.96 -4.72 -12.16
C VAL A 19 11.40 -4.81 -10.69
N TYR A 20 10.67 -4.17 -9.79
CA TYR A 20 10.90 -4.20 -8.35
C TYR A 20 10.88 -5.63 -7.79
N VAL A 21 9.87 -6.43 -8.14
CA VAL A 21 9.78 -7.85 -7.74
C VAL A 21 10.93 -8.67 -8.31
N GLY A 22 11.32 -8.43 -9.57
CA GLY A 22 12.49 -9.06 -10.18
C GLY A 22 13.77 -8.74 -9.41
N LEU A 23 14.00 -7.47 -9.09
CA LEU A 23 15.17 -7.03 -8.33
C LEU A 23 15.25 -7.67 -6.94
N LEU A 24 14.12 -7.79 -6.24
CA LEU A 24 14.05 -8.51 -4.97
C LEU A 24 14.43 -9.99 -5.13
N ASN A 25 13.86 -10.67 -6.13
CA ASN A 25 14.15 -12.10 -6.38
C ASN A 25 15.61 -12.37 -6.75
N TYR A 26 16.28 -11.43 -7.42
CA TYR A 26 17.71 -11.51 -7.72
C TYR A 26 18.61 -10.97 -6.59
N GLU A 27 18.05 -10.72 -5.41
CA GLU A 27 18.75 -10.18 -4.23
C GLU A 27 19.45 -8.84 -4.49
N GLN A 28 19.00 -8.10 -5.51
CA GLN A 28 19.47 -6.76 -5.88
C GLN A 28 18.77 -5.70 -5.02
N PHE A 29 18.90 -5.83 -3.68
CA PHE A 29 18.13 -5.06 -2.71
C PHE A 29 18.33 -3.54 -2.82
N ASP A 30 19.54 -3.07 -3.14
CA ASP A 30 19.81 -1.63 -3.33
C ASP A 30 19.02 -1.05 -4.51
N TYR A 31 18.96 -1.78 -5.63
CA TYR A 31 18.19 -1.39 -6.79
C TYR A 31 16.68 -1.51 -6.54
N ALA A 32 16.24 -2.52 -5.78
CA ALA A 32 14.85 -2.65 -5.36
C ALA A 32 14.42 -1.47 -4.48
N LEU A 33 15.26 -1.08 -3.52
CA LEU A 33 15.05 0.09 -2.66
C LEU A 33 14.97 1.36 -3.50
N ALA A 34 15.92 1.56 -4.42
CA ALA A 34 15.92 2.71 -5.33
C ALA A 34 14.64 2.76 -6.18
N THR A 35 14.18 1.63 -6.70
CA THR A 35 12.94 1.53 -7.47
C THR A 35 11.73 1.92 -6.63
N LEU A 36 11.64 1.44 -5.40
CA LEU A 36 10.59 1.80 -4.45
C LEU A 36 10.58 3.31 -4.16
N PHE A 37 11.75 3.91 -3.93
CA PHE A 37 11.89 5.35 -3.73
C PHE A 37 11.50 6.18 -4.97
N ILE A 38 11.96 5.79 -6.16
CA ILE A 38 11.64 6.47 -7.41
C ILE A 38 10.13 6.43 -7.65
N ALA A 39 9.51 5.27 -7.47
CA ALA A 39 8.08 5.12 -7.67
C ALA A 39 7.27 5.93 -6.64
N GLY A 40 7.66 5.96 -5.36
CA GLY A 40 7.01 6.82 -4.35
C GLY A 40 7.20 8.32 -4.61
N LEU A 41 8.38 8.74 -5.07
CA LEU A 41 8.63 10.14 -5.44
C LEU A 41 7.79 10.55 -6.65
N THR A 42 7.62 9.64 -7.61
CA THR A 42 6.82 9.86 -8.81
C THR A 42 5.35 10.11 -8.46
N ASP A 43 4.78 9.36 -7.50
CA ASP A 43 3.42 9.57 -6.97
C ASP A 43 3.28 10.91 -6.24
N ALA A 44 4.27 11.27 -5.40
CA ALA A 44 4.23 12.56 -4.73
C ALA A 44 4.22 13.73 -5.73
N LEU A 45 5.03 13.62 -6.79
CA LEU A 45 5.12 14.63 -7.84
C LEU A 45 3.85 14.68 -8.69
N ASP A 46 3.30 13.54 -9.11
CA ASP A 46 2.05 13.52 -9.91
C ASP A 46 0.87 14.09 -9.13
N GLY A 47 0.77 13.82 -7.82
CA GLY A 47 -0.27 14.33 -6.96
C GLY A 47 -0.17 15.84 -6.72
N ILE A 48 1.03 16.43 -6.81
CA ILE A 48 1.25 17.87 -6.79
C ILE A 48 0.89 18.48 -8.15
N ILE A 49 1.39 17.90 -9.24
CA ILE A 49 1.14 18.39 -10.61
C ILE A 49 -0.36 18.35 -10.92
N ALA A 50 -1.05 17.28 -10.57
CA ALA A 50 -2.49 17.15 -10.78
C ALA A 50 -3.30 18.17 -9.97
N ARG A 51 -2.82 18.58 -8.79
CA ARG A 51 -3.43 19.64 -7.97
C ARG A 51 -3.20 21.04 -8.53
N VAL A 52 -2.00 21.31 -9.05
CA VAL A 52 -1.63 22.62 -9.57
C VAL A 52 -2.19 22.85 -10.98
N ALA A 53 -2.25 21.80 -11.81
CA ALA A 53 -2.71 21.89 -13.19
C ALA A 53 -4.23 21.67 -13.35
N ASP A 54 -4.97 21.37 -12.28
CA ASP A 54 -6.39 20.97 -12.29
C ASP A 54 -6.70 19.81 -13.25
N GLN A 55 -5.70 18.97 -13.53
CA GLN A 55 -5.79 17.84 -14.47
C GLN A 55 -6.13 16.52 -13.76
N ARG A 56 -7.03 16.55 -12.78
CA ARG A 56 -7.49 15.33 -12.13
C ARG A 56 -8.39 14.55 -13.08
N THR A 57 -8.06 13.27 -13.26
CA THR A 57 -8.88 12.35 -14.07
C THR A 57 -9.48 11.31 -13.14
N ARG A 58 -10.74 10.94 -13.37
CA ARG A 58 -11.42 9.89 -12.58
C ARG A 58 -10.69 8.54 -12.62
N LEU A 59 -9.97 8.26 -13.71
CA LEU A 59 -9.17 7.05 -13.84
C LEU A 59 -7.90 7.11 -12.98
N GLY A 60 -7.15 8.21 -13.02
CA GLY A 60 -5.97 8.39 -12.18
C GLY A 60 -6.30 8.32 -10.69
N GLU A 61 -7.40 8.97 -10.27
CA GLU A 61 -7.85 8.94 -8.86
C GLU A 61 -8.09 7.54 -8.30
N VAL A 62 -8.44 6.57 -9.15
CA VAL A 62 -8.62 5.16 -8.76
C VAL A 62 -7.34 4.34 -8.94
N LEU A 63 -6.57 4.61 -10.00
CA LEU A 63 -5.35 3.87 -10.32
C LEU A 63 -4.18 4.22 -9.40
N ASP A 64 -4.06 5.47 -8.94
CA ASP A 64 -2.93 5.91 -8.09
C ASP A 64 -2.90 5.14 -6.75
N PRO A 65 -4.00 5.08 -5.96
CA PRO A 65 -3.99 4.34 -4.69
C PRO A 65 -3.89 2.82 -4.89
N LEU A 66 -4.33 2.32 -6.06
CA LEU A 66 -4.22 0.91 -6.40
C LEU A 66 -2.77 0.53 -6.69
N ALA A 67 -2.08 1.31 -7.53
CA ALA A 67 -0.68 1.07 -7.88
C ALA A 67 0.23 1.13 -6.63
N ASP A 68 0.02 2.10 -5.75
CA ASP A 68 0.78 2.24 -4.50
C ASP A 68 0.61 1.02 -3.58
N LYS A 69 -0.64 0.60 -3.35
CA LYS A 69 -0.92 -0.61 -2.55
C LYS A 69 -0.36 -1.87 -3.19
N LEU A 70 -0.46 -2.02 -4.51
CA LEU A 70 0.08 -3.19 -5.20
C LEU A 70 1.59 -3.28 -5.02
N MET A 71 2.32 -2.16 -5.07
CA MET A 71 3.77 -2.18 -4.88
C MET A 71 4.17 -2.59 -3.46
N LEU A 72 3.48 -2.07 -2.43
CA LEU A 72 3.69 -2.52 -1.05
C LEU A 72 3.34 -4.00 -0.86
N THR A 73 2.17 -4.40 -1.34
CA THR A 73 1.63 -5.77 -1.18
C THR A 73 2.54 -6.79 -1.86
N THR A 74 2.94 -6.54 -3.10
CA THR A 74 3.86 -7.42 -3.82
C THR A 74 5.22 -7.48 -3.14
N GLY A 75 5.72 -6.36 -2.60
CA GLY A 75 6.93 -6.33 -1.78
C GLY A 75 6.88 -7.28 -0.58
N PHE A 76 5.81 -7.20 0.24
CA PHE A 76 5.64 -8.12 1.38
C PHE A 76 5.51 -9.58 0.95
N ILE A 77 4.76 -9.86 -0.12
CA ILE A 77 4.63 -11.22 -0.67
C ILE A 77 6.00 -11.76 -1.08
N THR A 78 6.76 -11.01 -1.86
CA THR A 78 8.08 -11.44 -2.35
C THR A 78 9.05 -11.66 -1.18
N LEU A 79 9.15 -10.71 -0.25
CA LEU A 79 10.03 -10.86 0.92
C LEU A 79 9.62 -12.03 1.82
N SER A 80 8.34 -12.36 1.88
CA SER A 80 7.84 -13.51 2.63
C SER A 80 8.16 -14.84 1.96
N VAL A 81 8.07 -14.90 0.63
CA VAL A 81 8.55 -16.05 -0.17
C VAL A 81 10.06 -16.25 0.00
N MET A 82 10.82 -15.16 0.13
CA MET A 82 12.26 -15.20 0.45
C MET A 82 12.55 -15.53 1.94
N HIS A 83 11.54 -15.81 2.75
CA HIS A 83 11.65 -16.07 4.20
C HIS A 83 12.24 -14.91 5.04
N LEU A 84 12.29 -13.69 4.49
CA LEU A 84 12.73 -12.49 5.21
C LEU A 84 11.60 -11.87 6.06
N VAL A 85 10.35 -12.21 5.75
CA VAL A 85 9.16 -11.76 6.47
C VAL A 85 8.27 -12.94 6.85
N PRO A 86 7.82 -13.03 8.12
CA PRO A 86 6.89 -14.06 8.54
C PRO A 86 5.59 -14.04 7.74
N LEU A 87 5.15 -15.21 7.27
CA LEU A 87 3.96 -15.34 6.42
C LEU A 87 2.68 -14.76 7.07
N TRP A 88 2.54 -14.91 8.39
CA TRP A 88 1.38 -14.38 9.11
C TRP A 88 1.25 -12.85 8.99
N LEU A 89 2.38 -12.12 8.94
CA LEU A 89 2.38 -10.67 8.81
C LEU A 89 1.95 -10.26 7.40
N THR A 90 2.46 -10.95 6.39
CA THR A 90 2.06 -10.78 4.98
C THR A 90 0.57 -11.01 4.80
N ILE A 91 0.03 -12.11 5.33
CA ILE A 91 -1.42 -12.41 5.29
C ILE A 91 -2.22 -11.28 5.94
N LEU A 92 -1.77 -10.78 7.08
CA LEU A 92 -2.44 -9.70 7.80
C LEU A 92 -2.47 -8.39 6.98
N VAL A 93 -1.36 -8.02 6.36
CA VAL A 93 -1.28 -6.84 5.47
C VAL A 93 -2.20 -7.00 4.26
N VAL A 94 -2.05 -8.10 3.52
CA VAL A 94 -2.80 -8.37 2.29
C VAL A 94 -4.30 -8.39 2.57
N SER A 95 -4.73 -9.08 3.62
CA SER A 95 -6.15 -9.17 3.99
C SER A 95 -6.74 -7.81 4.36
N ARG A 96 -6.02 -7.00 5.15
CA ARG A 96 -6.45 -5.64 5.51
C ARG A 96 -6.58 -4.75 4.27
N ASP A 97 -5.61 -4.79 3.37
CA ASP A 97 -5.60 -3.94 2.18
C ASP A 97 -6.69 -4.35 1.18
N LEU A 98 -6.91 -5.65 1.00
CA LEU A 98 -8.06 -6.18 0.25
C LEU A 98 -9.38 -5.74 0.86
N MET A 99 -9.55 -5.83 2.18
CA MET A 99 -10.77 -5.40 2.87
C MET A 99 -11.06 -3.91 2.61
N LEU A 100 -10.05 -3.05 2.65
CA LEU A 100 -10.20 -1.63 2.34
C LEU A 100 -10.53 -1.38 0.86
N MET A 101 -9.87 -2.08 -0.06
CA MET A 101 -10.14 -1.94 -1.49
C MET A 101 -11.55 -2.41 -1.86
N LEU A 102 -11.97 -3.56 -1.35
CA LEU A 102 -13.32 -4.09 -1.56
C LEU A 102 -14.38 -3.19 -0.91
N GLY A 103 -14.15 -2.71 0.30
CA GLY A 103 -15.04 -1.76 0.97
C GLY A 103 -15.22 -0.48 0.16
N ALA A 104 -14.13 0.08 -0.37
CA ALA A 104 -14.16 1.25 -1.24
C ALA A 104 -14.90 0.98 -2.57
N ALA A 105 -14.66 -0.17 -3.20
CA ALA A 105 -15.32 -0.57 -4.43
C ALA A 105 -16.83 -0.73 -4.23
N VAL A 106 -17.26 -1.44 -3.19
CA VAL A 106 -18.70 -1.63 -2.88
C VAL A 106 -19.38 -0.28 -2.62
N ALA A 107 -18.76 0.61 -1.85
CA ALA A 107 -19.32 1.94 -1.61
C ALA A 107 -19.50 2.74 -2.92
N HIS A 108 -18.51 2.66 -3.82
CA HIS A 108 -18.58 3.30 -5.12
C HIS A 108 -19.72 2.72 -6.00
N PHE A 109 -19.89 1.40 -6.04
CA PHE A 109 -20.94 0.75 -6.85
C PHE A 109 -22.35 0.95 -6.30
N THR A 110 -22.52 1.00 -4.98
CA THR A 110 -23.86 1.10 -4.36
C THR A 110 -24.32 2.55 -4.21
N HIS A 111 -23.58 3.54 -4.72
CA HIS A 111 -23.81 4.99 -4.51
C HIS A 111 -24.06 5.38 -3.05
N THR A 112 -23.69 4.51 -2.12
CA THR A 112 -23.89 4.72 -0.70
C THR A 112 -22.77 5.64 -0.28
N GLN A 113 -23.12 6.77 0.36
CA GLN A 113 -22.14 7.64 1.01
C GLN A 113 -21.56 6.94 2.24
N VAL A 114 -20.89 5.80 2.03
CA VAL A 114 -20.05 5.23 3.04
C VAL A 114 -18.87 6.17 3.10
N ASP A 115 -18.89 6.98 4.14
CA ASP A 115 -17.78 7.81 4.55
C ASP A 115 -16.62 6.88 4.97
N ILE A 116 -15.97 6.24 4.00
CA ILE A 116 -14.70 5.52 4.12
C ILE A 116 -13.59 6.57 4.02
N SER A 117 -13.82 7.72 4.68
CA SER A 117 -12.77 8.70 4.89
C SER A 117 -11.60 7.96 5.53
N PRO A 118 -10.42 7.92 4.89
CA PRO A 118 -9.28 7.18 5.39
C PRO A 118 -8.94 7.73 6.78
N THR A 119 -9.28 6.94 7.81
CA THR A 119 -9.06 7.33 9.20
C THR A 119 -7.56 7.59 9.40
N VAL A 120 -7.20 8.50 10.31
CA VAL A 120 -5.80 8.78 10.66
C VAL A 120 -5.03 7.48 10.98
N LEU A 121 -5.73 6.52 11.60
CA LEU A 121 -5.24 5.15 11.83
C LEU A 121 -4.87 4.40 10.55
N GLY A 122 -5.68 4.50 9.49
CA GLY A 122 -5.45 3.82 8.23
C GLY A 122 -4.23 4.36 7.48
N LYS A 123 -3.98 5.68 7.55
CA LYS A 123 -2.77 6.34 7.01
C LYS A 123 -1.53 6.02 7.84
N GLY A 124 -1.67 5.96 9.17
CA GLY A 124 -0.59 5.55 10.06
C GLY A 124 -0.11 4.13 9.77
N THR A 125 -1.04 3.20 9.54
CA THR A 125 -0.70 1.82 9.17
C THR A 125 0.13 1.75 7.90
N THR A 126 -0.26 2.43 6.82
CA THR A 126 0.48 2.37 5.54
C THR A 126 1.86 3.00 5.65
N LEU A 127 2.02 4.06 6.45
CA LEU A 127 3.34 4.63 6.75
C LEU A 127 4.23 3.64 7.50
N VAL A 128 3.69 2.96 8.51
CA VAL A 128 4.42 1.93 9.26
C VAL A 128 4.78 0.76 8.34
N GLN A 129 3.85 0.30 7.50
CA GLN A 129 4.11 -0.76 6.51
C GLN A 129 5.23 -0.37 5.54
N LEU A 130 5.17 0.83 4.96
CA LEU A 130 6.21 1.35 4.07
C LEU A 130 7.56 1.44 4.80
N ALA A 131 7.60 1.99 6.00
CA ALA A 131 8.81 2.09 6.80
C ALA A 131 9.42 0.72 7.12
N THR A 132 8.58 -0.24 7.50
CA THR A 132 9.00 -1.63 7.74
C THR A 132 9.55 -2.27 6.47
N LEU A 133 8.88 -2.11 5.33
CA LEU A 133 9.32 -2.64 4.04
C LEU A 133 10.70 -2.08 3.66
N VAL A 134 10.88 -0.76 3.75
CA VAL A 134 12.15 -0.08 3.50
C VAL A 134 13.24 -0.59 4.46
N ALA A 135 12.93 -0.73 5.75
CA ALA A 135 13.89 -1.21 6.75
C ALA A 135 14.34 -2.65 6.45
N ILE A 136 13.42 -3.56 6.11
CA ILE A 136 13.75 -4.95 5.79
C ILE A 136 14.66 -5.02 4.56
N ILE A 137 14.30 -4.31 3.47
CA ILE A 137 15.11 -4.30 2.24
C ILE A 137 16.49 -3.71 2.50
N PHE A 138 16.57 -2.64 3.30
CA PHE A 138 17.84 -2.03 3.68
C PHE A 138 18.72 -2.96 4.52
N PHE A 139 18.16 -3.61 5.53
CA PHE A 139 18.89 -4.58 6.36
C PHE A 139 19.33 -5.80 5.54
N ALA A 140 18.47 -6.29 4.64
CA ALA A 140 18.81 -7.36 3.70
C ALA A 140 19.97 -6.96 2.76
N SER A 141 19.96 -5.74 2.20
CA SER A 141 21.06 -5.20 1.40
C SER A 141 22.38 -5.21 2.17
N ARG A 142 22.35 -4.76 3.42
CA ARG A 142 23.53 -4.66 4.28
C ARG A 142 23.92 -5.98 4.95
N ARG A 143 23.17 -7.06 4.72
CA ARG A 143 23.34 -8.37 5.39
C ARG A 143 23.36 -8.25 6.92
N LEU A 144 22.55 -7.33 7.45
CA LEU A 144 22.36 -7.14 8.88
C LEU A 144 21.36 -8.15 9.42
N ASP A 145 21.44 -8.40 10.73
CA ASP A 145 20.52 -9.32 11.39
C ASP A 145 19.09 -8.76 11.41
N LEU A 146 18.18 -9.45 10.73
CA LEU A 146 16.77 -9.09 10.63
C LEU A 146 16.01 -9.23 11.95
N ALA A 147 16.53 -10.00 12.92
CA ALA A 147 15.93 -10.10 14.25
C ALA A 147 15.87 -8.75 14.98
N THR A 148 16.75 -7.81 14.63
CA THR A 148 16.70 -6.43 15.15
C THR A 148 15.42 -5.69 14.75
N LEU A 149 14.75 -6.13 13.68
CA LEU A 149 13.49 -5.56 13.20
C LEU A 149 12.25 -6.23 13.83
N ASP A 150 12.40 -7.30 14.62
CA ASP A 150 11.25 -7.99 15.25
C ASP A 150 10.32 -7.03 16.00
N PRO A 151 10.80 -6.06 16.82
CA PRO A 151 9.92 -5.09 17.48
C PRO A 151 9.11 -4.26 16.48
N LEU A 152 9.71 -3.91 15.34
CA LEU A 152 9.06 -3.15 14.27
C LEU A 152 8.01 -4.01 13.55
N LEU A 153 8.29 -5.29 13.32
CA LEU A 153 7.33 -6.25 12.75
C LEU A 153 6.11 -6.43 13.67
N TYR A 154 6.33 -6.58 14.98
CA TYR A 154 5.24 -6.70 15.95
C TYR A 154 4.43 -5.40 16.07
N LEU A 155 5.09 -4.24 16.07
CA LEU A 155 4.42 -2.94 16.04
C LEU A 155 3.55 -2.79 14.80
N MET A 156 4.10 -3.10 13.62
CA MET A 156 3.37 -3.07 12.36
C MET A 156 2.18 -4.02 12.38
N GLY A 157 2.37 -5.26 12.84
CA GLY A 157 1.29 -6.24 12.99
C GLY A 157 0.19 -5.74 13.91
N GLY A 158 0.54 -5.19 15.07
CA GLY A 158 -0.40 -4.61 16.03
C GLY A 158 -1.20 -3.43 15.45
N VAL A 159 -0.51 -2.47 14.84
CA VAL A 159 -1.16 -1.29 14.22
C VAL A 159 -2.07 -1.72 13.05
N THR A 160 -1.65 -2.70 12.26
CA THR A 160 -2.45 -3.20 11.14
C THR A 160 -3.69 -3.96 11.63
N LEU A 161 -3.55 -4.78 12.67
CA LEU A 161 -4.67 -5.48 13.31
C LEU A 161 -5.68 -4.48 13.91
N MET A 162 -5.19 -3.48 14.65
CA MET A 162 -6.03 -2.41 15.21
C MET A 162 -6.76 -1.64 14.11
N SER A 163 -6.08 -1.33 13.00
CA SER A 163 -6.72 -0.70 11.84
C SER A 163 -7.81 -1.60 11.25
N GLY A 164 -7.53 -2.88 11.03
CA GLY A 164 -8.51 -3.85 10.52
C GLY A 164 -9.75 -3.95 11.39
N LEU A 165 -9.56 -4.13 12.71
CA LEU A 165 -10.66 -4.21 13.68
C LEU A 165 -11.49 -2.92 13.74
N HIS A 166 -10.84 -1.76 13.66
CA HIS A 166 -11.53 -0.47 13.64
C HIS A 166 -12.42 -0.29 12.40
N TYR A 167 -11.96 -0.77 11.23
CA TYR A 167 -12.78 -0.73 10.02
C TYR A 167 -13.92 -1.74 10.06
N LEU A 168 -13.69 -2.94 10.58
CA LEU A 168 -14.74 -3.96 10.76
C LEU A 168 -15.85 -3.47 11.69
N SER A 169 -15.51 -2.84 12.82
CA SER A 169 -16.51 -2.32 13.76
C SER A 169 -17.34 -1.17 13.17
N ARG A 170 -16.72 -0.27 12.40
CA ARG A 170 -17.45 0.80 11.68
C ARG A 170 -18.36 0.23 10.59
N GLY A 171 -17.92 -0.81 9.87
CA GLY A 171 -18.74 -1.50 8.87
C GLY A 171 -19.97 -2.17 9.51
N TYR A 172 -19.76 -2.89 10.62
CA TYR A 172 -20.83 -3.59 11.34
C TYR A 172 -21.89 -2.63 11.91
N CYS A 173 -21.46 -1.57 12.62
CA CYS A 173 -22.39 -0.60 13.21
C CYS A 173 -23.31 0.07 12.18
N ARG A 174 -22.84 0.29 10.95
CA ARG A 174 -23.62 0.98 9.91
C ARG A 174 -24.67 0.08 9.24
N ILE A 175 -24.38 -1.21 9.11
CA ILE A 175 -25.37 -2.19 8.62
C ILE A 175 -26.52 -2.28 9.64
N THR A 176 -26.19 -2.35 10.93
CA THR A 176 -27.19 -2.39 12.01
C THR A 176 -28.00 -1.09 12.11
N SER A 177 -27.41 0.08 11.85
CA SER A 177 -28.13 1.36 11.88
C SER A 177 -28.96 1.66 10.63
N SER A 178 -28.88 0.84 9.58
CA SER A 178 -29.71 0.98 8.37
C SER A 178 -31.03 0.19 8.42
N GLN A 179 -31.26 -0.54 9.52
CA GLN A 179 -32.46 -1.35 9.75
C GLN A 179 -33.37 -0.78 10.86
N VAL A 180 -33.12 0.44 11.33
CA VAL A 180 -33.96 1.20 12.27
C VAL A 180 -34.35 2.51 11.60
#